data_AF-A0A2D5H5K2-F1
#
_entry.id   AF-A0A2D5H5K2-F1
#
_cell.length_a   1.000
_cell.length_b   1.000
_cell.length_c   1.000
_cell.angle_alpha   90.00
_cell.angle_beta   90.00
_cell.angle_gamma   90.00
#
_symmetry.space_group_name_H-M   'P 1'
#
loop_
_entity.id
_entity.type
_entity.pdbx_description
1 polymer ?
#
loop_
_entity_poly.entity_id
_entity_poly.type
_entity_poly.pdbx_seq_one_letter_code
_entity_poly.pdbx_strand_id
1 'polypeptide(L)' 'MKQPDCVNRRYLRLRSLSSYRILILLTCSLFSLFTTVVEATIYEVGPGKKYSLVEKVPWESLVAGDEVQIH' A
#
# COMPACT_ATOMS: atom_id res chain seq x y z
N MET A 1 17.41 45.68 30.43
CA MET A 1 17.75 45.07 29.13
C MET A 1 17.07 43.71 29.04
N LYS A 2 15.96 43.59 28.29
CA LYS A 2 15.28 42.31 28.02
C LYS A 2 15.40 42.06 26.53
N GLN A 3 16.17 41.05 26.13
CA GLN A 3 16.17 40.58 24.76
C GLN A 3 16.32 39.05 24.72
N PRO A 4 15.19 38.31 24.70
CA PRO A 4 15.17 36.91 24.30
C PRO A 4 14.28 36.64 23.07
N ASP A 5 13.96 37.65 22.26
CA ASP A 5 12.98 37.48 21.17
C ASP A 5 13.52 36.65 19.99
N CYS A 6 14.84 36.62 19.78
CA CYS A 6 15.43 35.89 18.65
C CYS A 6 15.49 34.37 18.87
N VAL A 7 15.62 33.91 20.11
CA VAL A 7 15.70 32.48 20.46
C VAL A 7 14.32 31.84 20.39
N ASN A 8 13.30 32.52 20.92
CA ASN A 8 11.93 32.00 20.95
C ASN A 8 11.35 31.81 19.53
N ARG A 9 11.70 32.71 18.59
CA ARG A 9 11.27 32.63 17.19
C ARG A 9 11.89 31.46 16.42
N ARG A 10 13.11 31.04 16.76
CA ARG A 10 13.77 29.86 16.18
C ARG A 10 13.20 28.56 16.75
N TYR A 11 12.93 28.53 18.05
CA TYR A 11 12.26 27.40 18.72
C TYR A 11 10.86 27.14 18.14
N LEU A 12 10.06 28.19 17.90
CA LEU A 12 8.74 28.06 17.28
C LEU A 12 8.80 27.50 15.85
N ARG A 13 9.77 27.93 15.02
CA ARG A 13 9.95 27.38 13.67
C ARG A 13 10.42 25.93 13.67
N LEU A 14 11.33 25.55 14.57
CA LEU A 14 11.80 24.16 14.70
C LEU A 14 10.69 23.22 15.20
N ARG A 15 9.84 23.69 16.11
CA ARG A 15 8.68 22.94 16.63
C ARG A 15 7.59 22.78 15.56
N SER A 16 7.39 23.80 14.74
CA SER A 16 6.52 23.77 13.56
C SER A 16 6.98 22.73 12.55
N LEU A 17 8.27 22.76 12.13
CA LEU A 17 8.82 21.83 11.15
C LEU A 17 8.84 20.37 11.65
N SER A 18 9.11 20.17 12.94
CA SER A 18 9.04 18.85 13.60
C SER A 18 7.61 18.29 13.61
N SER A 19 6.62 19.13 13.94
CA SER A 19 5.21 18.70 13.97
C SER A 19 4.69 18.29 12.59
N TYR A 20 5.07 19.00 11.52
CA TYR A 20 4.65 18.62 10.16
C TYR A 20 5.22 17.27 9.72
N ARG A 21 6.47 16.95 10.08
CA ARG A 21 7.07 15.64 9.79
C ARG A 21 6.34 14.51 10.51
N ILE A 22 6.00 14.72 11.77
CA ILE A 22 5.25 13.74 12.55
C ILE A 22 3.85 13.54 11.97
N LEU A 23 3.19 14.63 11.55
CA LEU A 23 1.85 14.58 10.97
C LEU A 23 1.84 13.84 9.61
N ILE A 24 2.82 14.09 8.74
CA ILE A 24 2.99 13.36 7.47
C ILE A 24 3.22 11.88 7.73
N LEU A 25 4.12 11.52 8.65
CA LEU A 25 4.40 10.12 8.98
C LEU A 25 3.18 9.40 9.57
N LEU A 26 2.40 10.07 10.44
CA LEU A 26 1.15 9.54 10.95
C LEU A 26 0.13 9.32 9.83
N THR A 27 -0.02 10.28 8.91
CA THR A 27 -0.96 10.13 7.78
C THR A 27 -0.55 9.02 6.81
N CYS A 28 0.74 8.87 6.52
CA CYS A 28 1.24 7.78 5.69
C CYS A 28 1.06 6.42 6.38
N SER A 29 1.36 6.34 7.68
CA SER A 29 1.14 5.11 8.47
C SER A 29 -0.33 4.73 8.55
N LEU A 30 -1.23 5.70 8.68
CA LEU A 30 -2.67 5.48 8.65
C LEU A 30 -3.12 5.01 7.26
N PHE A 31 -2.59 5.60 6.18
CA PHE A 31 -2.93 5.21 4.81
C PHE A 31 -2.51 3.77 4.49
N SER A 32 -1.35 3.32 4.99
CA SER A 32 -0.89 1.94 4.82
C SER A 32 -1.76 0.89 5.52
N LEU A 33 -2.57 1.27 6.51
CA LEU A 33 -3.51 0.35 7.17
C LEU A 33 -4.75 0.05 6.31
N PHE A 34 -5.03 0.88 5.31
CA PHE A 34 -6.18 0.71 4.42
C PHE A 34 -5.84 -0.03 3.12
N THR A 35 -4.64 -0.59 2.99
CA THR A 35 -4.29 -1.38 1.80
C THR A 35 -5.05 -2.70 1.86
N THR A 36 -6.06 -2.86 1.00
CA THR A 36 -6.71 -4.15 0.79
C THR A 36 -5.69 -5.11 0.19
N VAL A 37 -5.44 -6.24 0.86
CA VAL A 37 -4.62 -7.32 0.30
C VAL A 37 -5.40 -7.87 -0.89
N VAL A 38 -4.95 -7.52 -2.10
CA VAL A 38 -5.45 -8.12 -3.34
C VAL A 38 -4.56 -9.33 -3.60
N GLU A 39 -5.08 -10.51 -3.30
CA GLU A 39 -4.40 -11.77 -3.57
C GLU A 39 -4.65 -12.16 -5.03
N ALA A 40 -3.60 -12.12 -5.85
CA ALA A 40 -3.64 -12.54 -7.24
C ALA A 40 -3.53 -14.07 -7.33
N THR A 41 -4.49 -14.71 -8.00
CA THR A 41 -4.57 -16.17 -8.14
C THR A 41 -4.04 -16.60 -9.51
N ILE A 42 -3.22 -17.67 -9.52
CA ILE A 42 -2.71 -18.28 -10.75
C ILE A 42 -3.48 -19.57 -11.04
N TYR A 43 -4.11 -19.63 -12.21
CA TYR A 43 -4.88 -20.76 -12.70
C TYR A 43 -4.04 -21.58 -13.69
N GLU A 44 -3.48 -22.69 -13.23
CA GLU A 44 -2.68 -23.59 -14.06
C GLU A 44 -3.56 -24.56 -14.85
N VAL A 45 -3.36 -24.58 -16.17
CA VAL A 45 -4.08 -25.44 -17.11
C VAL A 45 -3.11 -26.36 -17.85
N GLY A 46 -3.40 -27.66 -17.85
CA GLY A 46 -2.65 -28.66 -18.60
C GLY A 46 -2.75 -30.08 -18.01
N PRO A 47 -2.16 -31.09 -18.65
CA PRO A 47 -2.15 -32.46 -18.15
C PRO A 47 -1.49 -32.54 -16.77
N GLY A 48 -2.21 -33.06 -15.77
CA GLY A 48 -1.71 -33.15 -14.39
C GLY A 48 -1.74 -31.85 -13.59
N LYS A 49 -2.32 -30.76 -14.14
CA LYS A 49 -2.58 -29.50 -13.42
C LYS A 49 -3.98 -29.49 -12.81
N LYS A 50 -4.25 -28.46 -11.99
CA LYS A 50 -5.55 -28.27 -11.33
C LYS A 50 -6.70 -28.24 -12.33
N TYR A 51 -6.51 -27.56 -13.46
CA TYR A 51 -7.44 -27.59 -14.58
C TYR A 51 -6.81 -28.39 -15.72
N SER A 52 -7.47 -29.46 -16.16
CA SER A 52 -6.97 -30.27 -17.28
C SER A 52 -7.19 -29.61 -18.64
N LEU A 53 -8.21 -28.75 -18.75
CA LEU A 53 -8.62 -28.06 -19.97
C LEU A 53 -8.97 -26.59 -19.65
N VAL A 54 -8.75 -25.71 -20.63
CA VAL A 54 -8.98 -24.26 -20.52
C VAL A 54 -10.45 -23.93 -20.21
N GLU A 55 -11.38 -24.73 -20.72
CA GLU A 55 -12.82 -24.59 -20.49
C GLU A 55 -13.23 -24.83 -19.03
N LYS A 56 -12.37 -25.48 -18.24
CA LYS A 56 -12.64 -25.76 -16.83
C LYS A 56 -12.23 -24.62 -15.91
N VAL A 57 -11.53 -23.61 -16.42
CA VAL A 57 -11.18 -22.41 -15.65
C VAL A 57 -12.47 -21.61 -15.37
N PRO A 58 -12.71 -21.18 -14.12
CA PRO A 58 -13.91 -20.43 -13.77
C PRO A 58 -13.81 -18.95 -14.22
N TRP A 59 -13.99 -18.69 -15.51
CA TRP A 59 -13.79 -17.37 -16.13
C TRP A 59 -14.55 -16.22 -15.46
N GLU A 60 -15.77 -16.49 -14.99
CA GLU A 60 -16.64 -15.54 -14.28
C GLU A 60 -16.08 -15.12 -12.91
N SER A 61 -15.17 -15.91 -12.34
CA SER A 61 -14.59 -15.68 -11.02
C SER A 61 -13.21 -15.03 -11.06
N LEU A 62 -12.64 -14.79 -12.25
CA LEU A 62 -11.37 -14.09 -12.36
C LEU A 62 -11.54 -12.63 -11.94
N VAL A 63 -10.62 -12.16 -11.11
CA VAL A 63 -10.51 -10.76 -10.73
C VAL A 63 -9.28 -10.13 -11.34
N ALA A 64 -9.24 -8.79 -11.32
CA ALA A 64 -8.09 -8.06 -11.84
C ALA A 64 -6.82 -8.43 -11.06
N GLY A 65 -5.79 -8.87 -11.79
CA GLY A 65 -4.54 -9.35 -11.23
C GLY A 65 -4.38 -10.87 -11.29
N ASP A 66 -5.46 -11.62 -11.51
CA ASP A 66 -5.37 -13.06 -11.72
C ASP A 66 -4.72 -13.41 -13.07
N GLU A 67 -4.06 -14.57 -13.12
CA GLU A 67 -3.37 -15.06 -14.31
C GLU A 67 -3.81 -16.47 -14.67
N VAL A 68 -3.95 -16.75 -15.97
CA VAL A 68 -4.20 -18.11 -16.49
C VAL A 68 -2.98 -18.58 -17.25
N GLN A 69 -2.33 -19.62 -16.75
CA GLN A 69 -1.14 -20.18 -17.35
C GLN A 69 -1.45 -21.53 -18.00
N ILE A 70 -1.19 -21.62 -19.30
CA ILE A 70 -1.44 -22.82 -20.10
C ILE A 70 -0.09 -23.49 -20.38
N HIS A 71 0.00 -24.78 -20.06
CA HIS A 71 1.21 -25.60 -20.18
C HIS A 71 1.08 -26.67 -21.26
#